data_AF-A0A7R8VMH9-F1
#
_entry.id   AF-A0A7R8VMH9-F1
#
_cell.length_a   1.000
_cell.length_b   1.000
_cell.length_c   1.000
_cell.angle_alpha   90.00
_cell.angle_beta   90.00
_cell.angle_gamma   90.00
#
_symmetry.space_group_name_H-M   'P 1'
#
loop_
_entity.id
_entity.type
_entity.pdbx_description
1 polymer ?
#
loop_
_entity_poly.entity_id
_entity_poly.type
_entity_poly.pdbx_seq_one_letter_code
_entity_poly.pdbx_strand_id
1 'polypeptide(L)'
;GSRWTFQATRMNGVIGSWILKPDQMQVINPLLILAFIPIFETGIYPLFAKCNLLIRPLQRMGVGGILAAVAFILSAIVELQLEPTYAVLPGSGQAQLRIFNAYNCPMDLMLNSETSGTVNGLSKLDLLDLRVSGTALYNANITPSQDCVDVTPPGSLFDFQVVEGQAKSVFITREGNEPVLKNISGYDTIEKSDDGYPMIRVFYNVLTGNELKFNQDGGSKNFNYDLNPESYQTEYISAEPASFTVMLGNNSLGQVNLQLGGVYTYILNEETATTTAKLITVTSPNTMHMLWLIPQYVIMTMGEVMFSITGLEFAFTQAPVSMKSVLQSGWLLTVAFGNLVVIIIAEAKFFDSQANEFFLFAGLMLLDMALFCWMAMKYKYVETPEEDNAGANLPLEAPKNKSRNGSTSQPLNSEDKGRNGVENKSFNRDE
;
A
#
# COMPACT_ATOMS: atom_id res chain seq x y z
N GLY A 1 -9.77 1.10 3.59
CA GLY A 1 -9.48 0.30 2.39
C GLY A 1 -8.03 0.46 1.96
N SER A 2 -7.72 1.55 1.24
CA SER A 2 -6.40 1.80 0.63
C SER A 2 -5.21 1.78 1.59
N ARG A 3 -5.35 2.35 2.80
CA ARG A 3 -4.26 2.37 3.79
C ARG A 3 -3.83 0.99 4.29
N TRP A 4 -4.77 0.05 4.43
CA TRP A 4 -4.42 -1.34 4.76
C TRP A 4 -3.77 -2.07 3.60
N THR A 5 -4.14 -1.75 2.35
CA THR A 5 -3.44 -2.29 1.18
C THR A 5 -2.01 -1.77 1.14
N PHE A 6 -1.76 -0.49 1.43
CA PHE A 6 -0.41 0.05 1.55
C PHE A 6 0.39 -0.59 2.68
N GLN A 7 -0.19 -0.73 3.88
CA GLN A 7 0.43 -1.49 4.96
C GLN A 7 0.78 -2.92 4.54
N ALA A 8 -0.11 -3.59 3.79
CA ALA A 8 0.11 -4.94 3.27
C ALA A 8 1.26 -5.00 2.25
N THR A 9 1.52 -3.98 1.42
CA THR A 9 2.68 -3.98 0.50
C THR A 9 4.01 -4.02 1.24
N ARG A 10 4.01 -3.55 2.49
CA ARG A 10 5.17 -3.54 3.39
C ARG A 10 5.28 -4.79 4.27
N MET A 11 4.42 -5.78 4.06
CA MET A 11 4.44 -7.06 4.78
C MET A 11 4.94 -8.21 3.91
N ASN A 12 5.33 -9.30 4.55
CA ASN A 12 5.71 -10.53 3.89
C ASN A 12 4.44 -11.34 3.52
N GLY A 13 4.20 -11.51 2.22
CA GLY A 13 3.07 -12.26 1.66
C GLY A 13 3.37 -13.73 1.35
N VAL A 14 4.56 -14.24 1.66
CA VAL A 14 4.95 -15.63 1.34
C VAL A 14 4.19 -16.61 2.25
N ILE A 15 3.34 -17.44 1.65
CA ILE A 15 2.59 -18.52 2.31
C ILE A 15 2.97 -19.85 1.63
N GLY A 16 3.94 -20.56 2.22
CA GLY A 16 4.46 -21.79 1.63
C GLY A 16 5.03 -21.54 0.23
N SER A 17 4.40 -22.10 -0.80
CA SER A 17 4.79 -21.94 -2.22
C SER A 17 4.08 -20.79 -2.94
N TRP A 18 3.14 -20.10 -2.29
CA TRP A 18 2.32 -19.05 -2.90
C TRP A 18 2.71 -17.68 -2.31
N ILE A 19 2.56 -16.63 -3.12
CA ILE A 19 2.75 -15.25 -2.68
C ILE A 19 1.38 -14.59 -2.71
N LEU A 20 0.89 -14.22 -1.53
CA LEU A 20 -0.35 -13.47 -1.38
C LEU A 20 -0.06 -12.00 -1.69
N LYS A 21 -0.76 -11.45 -2.68
CA LYS A 21 -0.58 -10.05 -3.05
C LYS A 21 -1.38 -9.11 -2.12
N PRO A 22 -0.89 -7.89 -1.88
CA PRO A 22 -1.56 -6.92 -1.01
C PRO A 22 -3.01 -6.59 -1.39
N ASP A 23 -3.31 -6.52 -2.69
CA ASP A 23 -4.65 -6.27 -3.24
C ASP A 23 -5.60 -7.45 -3.01
N GLN A 24 -5.09 -8.69 -3.06
CA GLN A 24 -5.89 -9.90 -2.80
C GLN A 24 -6.44 -9.95 -1.37
N MET A 25 -5.82 -9.26 -0.42
CA MET A 25 -6.34 -9.14 0.96
C MET A 25 -7.72 -8.49 1.03
N GLN A 26 -8.11 -7.68 0.03
CA GLN A 26 -9.42 -7.03 0.02
C GLN A 26 -10.57 -8.03 -0.14
N VAL A 27 -10.31 -9.23 -0.68
CA VAL A 27 -11.31 -10.31 -0.80
C VAL A 27 -11.77 -10.82 0.56
N ILE A 28 -10.95 -10.66 1.61
CA ILE A 28 -11.30 -11.11 2.96
C ILE A 28 -12.52 -10.34 3.50
N ASN A 29 -12.66 -9.03 3.22
CA ASN A 29 -13.74 -8.24 3.81
C ASN A 29 -15.14 -8.72 3.36
N PRO A 30 -15.46 -8.85 2.06
CA PRO A 30 -16.77 -9.39 1.64
C PRO A 30 -17.04 -10.81 2.15
N LEU A 31 -16.02 -11.67 2.22
CA LEU A 31 -16.16 -13.02 2.77
C LEU A 31 -16.51 -13.01 4.26
N LEU A 32 -15.84 -12.14 5.04
CA LEU A 32 -16.14 -11.96 6.46
C LEU A 32 -17.53 -11.37 6.66
N ILE A 33 -17.97 -10.40 5.85
CA ILE A 33 -19.33 -9.85 5.92
C ILE A 33 -20.36 -10.96 5.68
N LEU A 34 -20.19 -11.74 4.61
CA LEU A 34 -21.09 -12.85 4.27
C LEU A 34 -21.18 -13.88 5.39
N ALA A 35 -20.07 -14.15 6.08
CA ALA A 35 -20.05 -15.05 7.23
C ALA A 35 -20.63 -14.41 8.50
N PHE A 36 -20.37 -13.13 8.75
CA PHE A 36 -20.74 -12.46 9.99
C PHE A 36 -22.21 -12.06 10.05
N ILE A 37 -22.85 -11.65 8.95
CA ILE A 37 -24.29 -11.32 8.96
C ILE A 37 -25.13 -12.45 9.61
N PRO A 38 -25.09 -13.72 9.16
CA PRO A 38 -25.90 -14.77 9.78
C PRO A 38 -25.46 -15.06 11.22
N ILE A 39 -24.17 -14.97 11.54
CA ILE A 39 -23.66 -15.17 12.91
C ILE A 39 -24.20 -14.09 13.86
N PHE A 40 -24.22 -12.84 13.41
CA PHE A 40 -24.71 -11.71 14.20
C PHE A 40 -26.23 -11.78 14.39
N GLU A 41 -26.99 -12.06 13.33
CA GLU A 41 -28.45 -12.15 13.38
C GLU A 41 -28.96 -13.35 14.19
N THR A 42 -28.37 -14.53 14.02
CA THR A 42 -28.87 -15.77 14.65
C THR A 42 -28.21 -16.07 15.99
N GLY A 43 -26.98 -15.60 16.22
CA GLY A 43 -26.20 -15.91 17.41
C GLY A 43 -26.01 -14.72 18.34
N ILE A 44 -25.31 -13.69 17.87
CA ILE A 44 -24.81 -12.60 18.73
C ILE A 44 -25.94 -11.68 19.21
N TYR A 45 -26.81 -11.20 18.32
CA TYR A 45 -27.90 -10.30 18.69
C TYR A 45 -28.94 -10.94 19.62
N PRO A 46 -29.36 -12.21 19.42
CA PRO A 46 -30.21 -12.89 20.39
C PRO A 46 -29.55 -13.07 21.75
N LEU A 47 -28.23 -13.29 21.79
CA LEU A 47 -27.48 -13.40 23.05
C LEU A 47 -27.40 -12.05 23.78
N PHE A 48 -27.15 -10.97 23.06
CA PHE A 48 -27.23 -9.61 23.59
C PHE A 48 -28.61 -9.28 24.13
N ALA A 49 -29.68 -9.65 23.41
CA ALA A 49 -31.05 -9.49 23.85
C ALA A 49 -31.34 -10.27 25.15
N LYS A 50 -30.85 -11.51 25.28
CA LYS A 50 -30.97 -12.30 26.53
C LYS A 50 -30.27 -11.66 27.72
N CYS A 51 -29.17 -10.96 27.48
CA CYS A 51 -28.39 -10.25 28.51
C CYS A 51 -28.86 -8.81 28.75
N ASN A 52 -29.95 -8.36 28.11
CA ASN A 52 -30.39 -6.95 28.09
C ASN A 52 -29.30 -5.94 27.69
N LEU A 53 -28.34 -6.39 26.88
CA LEU A 53 -27.23 -5.60 26.38
C LEU A 53 -27.49 -5.25 24.91
N LEU A 54 -27.13 -4.05 24.46
CA LEU A 54 -27.18 -3.67 23.02
C LEU A 54 -28.51 -3.97 22.30
N ILE A 55 -29.64 -3.76 23.00
CA ILE A 55 -30.97 -4.03 22.45
C ILE A 55 -31.31 -3.03 21.33
N ARG A 56 -30.92 -1.76 21.50
CA ARG A 56 -31.28 -0.69 20.57
C ARG A 56 -30.32 -0.62 19.38
N PRO A 57 -30.81 -0.39 18.15
CA PRO A 57 -29.95 -0.24 16.96
C PRO A 57 -28.84 0.81 17.13
N LEU A 58 -29.15 1.96 17.73
CA LEU A 58 -28.18 3.03 17.96
C LEU A 58 -27.07 2.62 18.95
N GLN A 59 -27.36 1.76 19.93
CA GLN A 59 -26.33 1.24 20.84
C GLN A 59 -25.39 0.28 20.09
N ARG A 60 -25.94 -0.55 19.19
CA ARG A 60 -25.14 -1.45 18.33
C ARG A 60 -24.22 -0.64 17.42
N MET A 61 -24.72 0.42 16.80
CA MET A 61 -23.89 1.33 16.00
C MET A 61 -22.76 1.94 16.83
N GLY A 62 -23.04 2.46 18.03
CA GLY A 62 -22.00 3.03 18.91
C GLY A 62 -20.87 2.02 19.24
N VAL A 63 -21.22 0.77 19.56
CA VAL A 63 -20.22 -0.28 19.79
C VAL A 63 -19.48 -0.67 18.50
N GLY A 64 -20.18 -0.70 17.36
CA GLY A 64 -19.55 -0.96 16.06
C GLY A 64 -18.47 0.05 15.71
N GLY A 65 -18.70 1.34 15.98
CA GLY A 65 -17.68 2.37 15.78
C GLY A 65 -16.52 2.30 16.77
N ILE A 66 -16.76 1.86 18.02
CA ILE A 66 -15.68 1.57 18.98
C ILE A 66 -14.81 0.40 18.47
N LEU A 67 -15.43 -0.66 17.93
CA LEU A 67 -14.68 -1.77 17.32
C LEU A 67 -13.84 -1.29 16.13
N ALA A 68 -14.37 -0.40 15.30
CA ALA A 68 -13.59 0.22 14.22
C ALA A 68 -12.38 1.01 14.74
N ALA A 69 -12.52 1.76 15.85
CA ALA A 69 -11.39 2.42 16.49
C ALA A 69 -10.34 1.42 17.01
N VAL A 70 -10.78 0.30 17.61
CA VAL A 70 -9.88 -0.79 18.02
C VAL A 70 -9.14 -1.39 16.82
N ALA A 71 -9.80 -1.57 15.68
CA ALA A 71 -9.15 -2.06 14.47
C ALA A 71 -8.03 -1.10 14.00
N PHE A 72 -8.25 0.21 14.03
CA PHE A 72 -7.19 1.20 13.73
C PHE A 72 -6.04 1.17 14.73
N ILE A 73 -6.31 0.95 16.02
CA ILE A 73 -5.26 0.77 17.04
C ILE A 73 -4.42 -0.47 16.74
N LEU A 74 -5.06 -1.60 16.38
CA LEU A 74 -4.31 -2.80 15.98
C LEU A 74 -3.45 -2.54 14.75
N SER A 75 -3.97 -1.82 13.75
CA SER A 75 -3.18 -1.43 12.57
C SER A 75 -2.01 -0.54 12.93
N ALA A 76 -2.16 0.40 13.87
CA ALA A 76 -1.06 1.22 14.36
C ALA A 76 0.02 0.38 15.05
N ILE A 77 -0.38 -0.62 15.85
CA ILE A 77 0.56 -1.55 16.50
C ILE A 77 1.34 -2.36 15.47
N VAL A 78 0.67 -2.86 14.42
CA VAL A 78 1.35 -3.57 13.31
C VAL A 78 2.32 -2.63 12.60
N GLU A 79 1.92 -1.38 12.37
CA GLU A 79 2.75 -0.37 11.71
C GLU A 79 4.04 -0.06 12.48
N LEU A 80 3.96 0.09 13.80
CA LEU A 80 5.13 0.29 14.67
C LEU A 80 6.18 -0.83 14.55
N GLN A 81 5.76 -2.04 14.19
CA GLN A 81 6.67 -3.17 13.97
C GLN A 81 7.24 -3.21 12.54
N LEU A 82 6.61 -2.51 11.60
CA LEU A 82 7.07 -2.39 10.21
C LEU A 82 8.04 -1.23 10.02
N GLU A 83 7.85 -0.13 10.74
CA GLU A 83 8.67 1.09 10.68
C GLU A 83 10.19 0.84 10.74
N PRO A 84 10.72 -0.06 11.59
CA PRO A 84 12.16 -0.35 11.60
C PRO A 84 12.72 -0.90 10.29
N THR A 85 11.86 -1.42 9.40
CA THR A 85 12.24 -1.93 8.08
C THR A 85 12.13 -0.86 6.98
N TYR A 86 11.58 0.32 7.29
CA TYR A 86 11.41 1.39 6.30
C TYR A 86 12.73 2.10 6.04
N ALA A 87 12.85 2.64 4.83
CA ALA A 87 14.00 3.45 4.48
C ALA A 87 13.92 4.78 5.22
N VAL A 88 15.00 5.14 5.92
CA VAL A 88 15.13 6.48 6.49
C VAL A 88 15.52 7.41 5.35
N LEU A 89 14.65 8.37 5.02
CA LEU A 89 14.89 9.37 3.98
C LEU A 89 15.57 10.62 4.58
N PRO A 90 16.49 11.27 3.85
CA PRO A 90 17.08 12.53 4.31
C PRO A 90 16.03 13.65 4.39
N GLY A 91 15.96 14.32 5.54
CA GLY A 91 15.13 15.51 5.73
C GLY A 91 15.79 16.78 5.16
N SER A 92 15.15 17.94 5.37
CA SER A 92 15.75 19.23 5.01
C SER A 92 17.00 19.50 5.85
N GLY A 93 18.04 20.04 5.19
CA GLY A 93 19.37 20.28 5.74
C GLY A 93 20.25 19.02 5.85
N GLN A 94 19.77 17.86 5.38
CA GLN A 94 20.47 16.59 5.44
C GLN A 94 20.58 15.93 4.06
N ALA A 95 21.59 15.08 3.90
CA ALA A 95 21.78 14.21 2.75
C ALA A 95 22.37 12.88 3.20
N GLN A 96 22.24 11.86 2.35
CA GLN A 96 22.83 10.54 2.60
C GLN A 96 23.89 10.22 1.56
N LEU A 97 24.96 9.56 1.99
CA LEU A 97 26.00 9.06 1.11
C LEU A 97 26.28 7.60 1.43
N ARG A 98 26.24 6.74 0.41
CA ARG A 98 26.62 5.33 0.50
C ARG A 98 27.79 5.06 -0.40
N ILE A 99 28.84 4.50 0.19
CA ILE A 99 30.08 4.22 -0.53
C ILE A 99 30.24 2.70 -0.57
N PHE A 100 30.28 2.16 -1.78
CA PHE A 100 30.35 0.73 -2.04
C PHE A 100 31.78 0.36 -2.42
N ASN A 101 32.33 -0.68 -1.80
CA ASN A 101 33.68 -1.15 -2.07
C ASN A 101 33.67 -2.44 -2.89
N ALA A 102 34.19 -2.39 -4.11
CA ALA A 102 34.31 -3.53 -5.01
C ALA A 102 35.49 -4.46 -4.68
N TYR A 103 36.45 -4.00 -3.88
CA TYR A 103 37.61 -4.80 -3.47
C TYR A 103 37.22 -5.83 -2.41
N ASN A 104 37.99 -6.91 -2.31
CA ASN A 104 37.85 -7.93 -1.27
C ASN A 104 38.48 -7.51 0.08
N CYS A 105 39.10 -6.34 0.14
CA CYS A 105 39.86 -5.84 1.29
C CYS A 105 39.35 -4.44 1.74
N PRO A 106 39.62 -4.04 3.00
CA PRO A 106 39.12 -2.78 3.55
C PRO A 106 39.82 -1.55 2.96
N MET A 107 39.04 -0.52 2.65
CA MET A 107 39.52 0.77 2.17
C MET A 107 39.20 1.86 3.19
N ASP A 108 40.23 2.58 3.64
CA ASP A 108 40.07 3.74 4.50
C ASP A 108 39.70 4.96 3.64
N LEU A 109 38.78 5.76 4.13
CA LEU A 109 38.20 6.89 3.44
C LEU A 109 38.30 8.12 4.34
N MET A 110 38.73 9.23 3.74
CA MET A 110 38.70 10.55 4.37
C MET A 110 37.91 11.52 3.48
N LEU A 111 36.80 12.02 4.00
CA LEU A 111 35.92 12.99 3.35
C LEU A 111 36.19 14.40 3.91
N ASN A 112 36.49 15.34 3.02
CA ASN A 112 36.78 16.75 3.33
C ASN A 112 37.83 16.97 4.42
N SER A 113 38.70 15.98 4.68
CA SER A 113 39.66 15.98 5.81
C SER A 113 39.04 16.06 7.21
N GLU A 114 37.72 15.86 7.33
CA GLU A 114 37.00 15.95 8.61
C GLU A 114 36.38 14.62 9.03
N THR A 115 35.82 13.88 8.07
CA THR A 115 35.12 12.61 8.34
C THR A 115 35.96 11.45 7.83
N SER A 116 36.41 10.59 8.74
CA SER A 116 37.08 9.34 8.41
C SER A 116 36.13 8.15 8.55
N GLY A 117 36.24 7.17 7.68
CA GLY A 117 35.54 5.89 7.82
C GLY A 117 36.28 4.78 7.08
N THR A 118 35.95 3.54 7.40
CA THR A 118 36.53 2.37 6.72
C THR A 118 35.41 1.61 6.02
N VAL A 119 35.58 1.32 4.74
CA VAL A 119 34.67 0.51 3.94
C VAL A 119 35.24 -0.88 3.80
N ASN A 120 34.65 -1.86 4.50
CA ASN A 120 35.06 -3.26 4.40
C ASN A 120 34.96 -3.78 2.95
N GLY A 121 35.74 -4.82 2.64
CA GLY A 121 35.71 -5.45 1.32
C GLY A 121 34.32 -6.02 0.97
N LEU A 122 33.90 -5.86 -0.29
CA LEU A 122 32.60 -6.27 -0.82
C LEU A 122 31.45 -5.87 0.12
N SER A 123 31.49 -4.60 0.54
CA SER A 123 30.57 -4.03 1.51
C SER A 123 30.27 -2.57 1.19
N LYS A 124 29.48 -1.94 2.06
CA LYS A 124 29.15 -0.52 1.98
C LYS A 124 29.41 0.18 3.30
N LEU A 125 29.67 1.48 3.22
CA LEU A 125 29.66 2.41 4.34
C LEU A 125 28.47 3.36 4.14
N ASP A 126 27.61 3.45 5.15
CA ASP A 126 26.47 4.36 5.16
C ASP A 126 26.79 5.60 5.99
N LEU A 127 26.69 6.77 5.37
CA LEU A 127 26.75 8.07 6.02
C LEU A 127 25.36 8.71 5.90
N LEU A 128 24.54 8.48 6.93
CA LEU A 128 23.11 8.80 6.88
C LEU A 128 22.77 10.23 7.28
N ASP A 129 23.66 10.93 7.98
CA ASP A 129 23.41 12.24 8.61
C ASP A 129 24.38 13.33 8.12
N LEU A 130 24.65 13.41 6.81
CA LEU A 130 25.49 14.48 6.27
C LEU A 130 24.71 15.80 6.25
N ARG A 131 25.22 16.82 6.94
CA ARG A 131 24.62 18.16 6.93
C ARG A 131 24.99 18.87 5.63
N VAL A 132 23.99 19.16 4.80
CA VAL A 132 24.16 19.80 3.48
C VAL A 132 23.04 20.82 3.28
N SER A 133 23.40 22.03 2.84
CA SER A 133 22.46 23.08 2.46
C SER A 133 22.52 23.27 0.94
N GLY A 134 21.46 22.94 0.22
CA GLY A 134 21.43 22.96 -1.23
C GLY A 134 22.34 21.88 -1.84
N THR A 135 23.45 22.30 -2.47
CA THR A 135 24.42 21.39 -3.09
C THR A 135 25.80 21.64 -2.50
N ALA A 136 26.43 20.58 -1.98
CA ALA A 136 27.80 20.62 -1.48
C ALA A 136 28.70 19.71 -2.33
N LEU A 137 29.94 20.16 -2.53
CA LEU A 137 30.98 19.37 -3.17
C LEU A 137 31.84 18.73 -2.09
N TYR A 138 31.99 17.42 -2.18
CA TYR A 138 32.81 16.62 -1.27
C TYR A 138 34.03 16.11 -2.00
N ASN A 139 35.19 16.21 -1.35
CA ASN A 139 36.43 15.58 -1.78
C ASN A 139 36.68 14.33 -0.93
N ALA A 140 36.82 13.19 -1.58
CA ALA A 140 37.21 11.92 -0.96
C ALA A 140 38.67 11.59 -1.25
N ASN A 141 39.40 11.24 -0.21
CA ASN A 141 40.65 10.51 -0.32
C ASN A 141 40.42 9.07 0.09
N ILE A 142 40.89 8.11 -0.70
CA ILE A 142 40.81 6.68 -0.38
C ILE A 142 42.23 6.19 -0.17
N THR A 143 42.46 5.45 0.90
CA THR A 143 43.73 4.79 1.15
C THR A 143 43.50 3.31 1.41
N PRO A 144 44.20 2.40 0.71
CA PRO A 144 44.13 0.99 1.01
C PRO A 144 44.63 0.73 2.44
N SER A 145 43.89 -0.07 3.20
CA SER A 145 44.33 -0.48 4.53
C SER A 145 45.48 -1.51 4.42
N GLN A 146 46.13 -1.85 5.54
CA GLN A 146 47.32 -2.72 5.55
C GLN A 146 47.09 -4.11 4.92
N ASP A 147 45.84 -4.55 4.87
CA ASP A 147 45.43 -5.84 4.30
C ASP A 147 45.29 -5.83 2.76
N CYS A 148 45.29 -4.66 2.11
CA CYS A 148 45.18 -4.50 0.66
C CYS A 148 46.57 -4.37 0.00
N VAL A 149 47.31 -5.48 -0.13
CA VAL A 149 48.71 -5.47 -0.60
C VAL A 149 48.87 -5.09 -2.09
N ASP A 150 47.84 -5.35 -2.91
CA ASP A 150 47.89 -5.19 -4.37
C ASP A 150 47.31 -3.86 -4.88
N VAL A 151 46.90 -2.96 -3.97
CA VAL A 151 46.25 -1.70 -4.35
C VAL A 151 47.20 -0.53 -4.11
N THR A 152 47.53 0.19 -5.18
CA THR A 152 48.33 1.41 -5.07
C THR A 152 47.46 2.54 -4.51
N PRO A 153 47.94 3.38 -3.59
CA PRO A 153 47.19 4.54 -3.13
C PRO A 153 46.86 5.46 -4.32
N PRO A 154 45.62 5.95 -4.45
CA PRO A 154 45.26 6.87 -5.51
C PRO A 154 46.08 8.17 -5.38
N GLY A 155 46.57 8.66 -6.52
CA GLY A 155 47.33 9.90 -6.59
C GLY A 155 46.47 11.18 -6.59
N SER A 156 45.14 11.06 -6.63
CA SER A 156 44.21 12.18 -6.75
C SER A 156 43.04 12.09 -5.76
N LEU A 157 42.56 13.27 -5.36
CA LEU A 157 41.29 13.41 -4.65
C LEU A 157 40.13 13.20 -5.63
N PHE A 158 39.05 12.59 -5.14
CA PHE A 158 37.85 12.35 -5.92
C PHE A 158 36.75 13.30 -5.49
N ASP A 159 36.21 14.06 -6.44
CA ASP A 159 35.18 15.04 -6.17
C ASP A 159 33.80 14.53 -6.62
N PHE A 160 32.80 14.70 -5.76
CA PHE A 160 31.40 14.43 -6.10
C PHE A 160 30.46 15.40 -5.40
N GLN A 161 29.27 15.54 -5.97
CA GLN A 161 28.24 16.42 -5.45
C GLN A 161 27.23 15.63 -4.62
N VAL A 162 26.91 16.19 -3.46
CA VAL A 162 25.85 15.71 -2.57
C VAL A 162 24.81 16.82 -2.49
N VAL A 163 23.54 16.44 -2.63
CA VAL A 163 22.40 17.37 -2.67
C VAL A 163 21.51 17.12 -1.47
N GLU A 164 21.05 18.21 -0.85
CA GLU A 164 20.10 18.18 0.26
C GLU A 164 18.82 17.40 -0.12
N GLY A 165 18.31 16.59 0.80
CA GLY A 165 17.11 15.78 0.61
C GLY A 165 17.30 14.61 -0.35
N GLN A 166 18.54 14.29 -0.76
CA GLN A 166 18.85 13.19 -1.66
C GLN A 166 19.81 12.19 -1.03
N ALA A 167 19.67 10.93 -1.45
CA ALA A 167 20.65 9.88 -1.17
C ALA A 167 21.57 9.71 -2.38
N LYS A 168 22.88 9.65 -2.14
CA LYS A 168 23.89 9.50 -3.19
C LYS A 168 24.66 8.20 -2.99
N SER A 169 24.89 7.48 -4.08
CA SER A 169 25.77 6.31 -4.10
C SER A 169 27.07 6.63 -4.83
N VAL A 170 28.15 6.03 -4.34
CA VAL A 170 29.49 6.16 -4.88
C VAL A 170 30.13 4.77 -4.87
N PHE A 171 30.88 4.45 -5.92
CA PHE A 171 31.42 3.12 -6.12
C PHE A 171 32.95 3.13 -6.23
N ILE A 172 33.62 2.51 -5.28
CA ILE A 172 35.07 2.31 -5.27
C ILE A 172 35.36 1.09 -6.12
N THR A 173 36.12 1.29 -7.20
CA THR A 173 36.48 0.26 -8.17
C THR A 173 37.91 0.51 -8.67
N ARG A 174 38.27 -0.04 -9.84
CA ARG A 174 39.58 0.14 -10.48
C ARG A 174 39.45 0.47 -11.95
N GLU A 175 40.40 1.26 -12.42
CA GLU A 175 40.75 1.36 -13.84
C GLU A 175 42.19 0.86 -13.98
N GLY A 176 42.35 -0.32 -14.59
CA GLY A 176 43.63 -1.03 -14.54
C GLY A 176 43.97 -1.49 -13.12
N ASN A 177 45.11 -1.02 -12.59
CA ASN A 177 45.60 -1.34 -11.24
C ASN A 177 45.42 -0.20 -10.23
N GLU A 178 44.85 0.94 -10.64
CA GLU A 178 44.65 2.08 -9.75
C GLU A 178 43.22 2.07 -9.19
N PRO A 179 43.04 2.27 -7.87
CA PRO A 179 41.73 2.44 -7.30
C PRO A 179 41.14 3.77 -7.74
N VAL A 180 39.90 3.72 -8.21
CA VAL A 180 39.13 4.88 -8.63
C VAL A 180 37.78 4.91 -7.94
N LEU A 181 37.36 6.10 -7.54
CA LEU A 181 36.02 6.34 -7.02
C LEU A 181 35.15 6.85 -8.18
N LYS A 182 34.17 6.04 -8.58
CA LYS A 182 33.22 6.38 -9.64
C LYS A 182 31.94 6.93 -9.03
N ASN A 183 31.53 8.09 -9.54
CA ASN A 183 30.26 8.71 -9.20
C ASN A 183 29.13 7.98 -9.94
N ILE A 184 28.24 7.34 -9.20
CA ILE A 184 27.04 6.69 -9.75
C ILE A 184 26.09 7.78 -10.23
N SER A 185 25.56 7.65 -11.45
CA SER A 185 24.68 8.67 -12.01
C SER A 185 23.33 8.68 -11.30
N GLY A 186 22.74 9.86 -11.15
CA GLY A 186 21.48 10.04 -10.44
C GLY A 186 21.58 9.92 -8.91
N TYR A 187 20.43 9.67 -8.30
CA TYR A 187 20.26 9.52 -6.85
C TYR A 187 19.88 8.08 -6.50
N ASP A 188 20.13 7.70 -5.26
CA ASP A 188 19.94 6.36 -4.75
C ASP A 188 18.48 6.12 -4.34
N THR A 189 17.81 5.19 -5.01
CA THR A 189 16.46 4.77 -4.63
C THR A 189 16.53 3.82 -3.43
N ILE A 190 16.20 4.35 -2.26
CA ILE A 190 16.20 3.58 -1.00
C ILE A 190 14.82 3.07 -0.61
N GLU A 191 13.77 3.72 -1.13
CA GLU A 191 12.40 3.34 -0.85
C GLU A 191 12.10 1.94 -1.40
N LYS A 192 11.24 1.22 -0.70
CA LYS A 192 10.75 -0.08 -1.14
C LYS A 192 9.77 0.12 -2.31
N SER A 193 9.79 -0.78 -3.29
CA SER A 193 8.88 -0.75 -4.44
C SER A 193 7.41 -0.65 -4.05
N ASP A 194 6.60 0.01 -4.87
CA ASP A 194 5.16 0.19 -4.65
C ASP A 194 4.38 -1.14 -4.75
N ASP A 195 4.88 -2.09 -5.54
CA ASP A 195 4.32 -3.44 -5.69
C ASP A 195 4.72 -4.40 -4.53
N GLY A 196 5.65 -3.98 -3.65
CA GLY A 196 6.18 -4.78 -2.56
C GLY A 196 7.21 -5.84 -2.96
N TYR A 197 7.57 -5.94 -4.24
CA TYR A 197 8.60 -6.86 -4.72
C TYR A 197 10.02 -6.35 -4.44
N PRO A 198 11.00 -7.25 -4.32
CA PRO A 198 12.39 -6.84 -4.16
C PRO A 198 12.89 -6.06 -5.37
N MET A 199 13.65 -5.02 -5.10
CA MET A 199 14.37 -4.29 -6.14
C MET A 199 15.85 -4.63 -6.08
N ILE A 200 16.44 -4.85 -7.25
CA ILE A 200 17.88 -5.10 -7.38
C ILE A 200 18.45 -4.20 -8.46
N ARG A 201 19.67 -3.73 -8.22
CA ARG A 201 20.57 -3.16 -9.23
C ARG A 201 21.95 -3.77 -9.08
N VAL A 202 22.81 -3.55 -10.07
CA VAL A 202 24.17 -4.08 -10.09
C VAL A 202 25.17 -2.94 -10.20
N PHE A 203 26.16 -2.91 -9.30
CA PHE A 203 27.38 -2.13 -9.45
C PHE A 203 28.50 -3.06 -9.86
N TYR A 204 29.14 -2.77 -10.98
CA TYR A 204 30.04 -3.72 -11.59
C TYR A 204 31.30 -3.08 -12.16
N ASN A 205 32.35 -3.90 -12.23
CA ASN A 205 33.52 -3.64 -13.04
C ASN A 205 33.90 -4.94 -13.74
N VAL A 206 33.72 -4.98 -15.05
CA VAL A 206 33.91 -6.16 -15.89
C VAL A 206 34.95 -5.89 -16.96
N LEU A 207 35.76 -6.89 -17.29
CA LEU A 207 36.82 -6.76 -18.28
C LEU A 207 36.27 -6.86 -19.71
N THR A 208 35.27 -7.71 -19.91
CA THR A 208 34.58 -7.89 -21.19
C THR A 208 33.08 -7.69 -21.01
N GLY A 209 32.44 -7.19 -22.06
CA GLY A 209 30.97 -7.07 -22.07
C GLY A 209 30.36 -8.45 -21.98
N ASN A 210 29.73 -8.75 -20.84
CA ASN A 210 29.22 -10.06 -20.49
C ASN A 210 27.77 -9.93 -20.02
N GLU A 211 26.99 -10.99 -20.23
CA GLU A 211 25.62 -11.07 -19.73
C GLU A 211 25.62 -11.62 -18.30
N LEU A 212 25.00 -10.90 -17.36
CA LEU A 212 24.82 -11.34 -15.98
C LEU A 212 23.40 -11.90 -15.82
N LYS A 213 23.29 -13.22 -15.62
CA LYS A 213 22.02 -13.94 -15.51
C LYS A 213 21.71 -14.28 -14.07
N PHE A 214 20.47 -14.03 -13.66
CA PHE A 214 19.89 -14.47 -12.41
C PHE A 214 18.87 -15.56 -12.74
N ASN A 215 19.25 -16.81 -12.46
CA ASN A 215 18.39 -17.96 -12.73
C ASN A 215 17.74 -18.46 -11.46
N GLN A 216 16.41 -18.54 -11.42
CA GLN A 216 15.71 -19.03 -10.24
C GLN A 216 16.00 -20.51 -10.00
N ASP A 217 16.31 -20.87 -8.77
CA ASP A 217 16.49 -22.27 -8.37
C ASP A 217 15.15 -23.04 -8.44
N GLY A 218 15.09 -24.08 -9.27
CA GLY A 218 13.91 -24.94 -9.40
C GLY A 218 12.69 -24.28 -10.05
N GLY A 219 12.85 -23.10 -10.67
CA GLY A 219 11.78 -22.36 -11.33
C GLY A 219 12.14 -21.90 -12.74
N SER A 220 11.26 -21.11 -13.36
CA SER A 220 11.44 -20.57 -14.71
C SER A 220 11.65 -19.05 -14.75
N LYS A 221 11.67 -18.38 -13.58
CA LYS A 221 11.79 -16.91 -13.51
C LYS A 221 13.26 -16.55 -13.59
N ASN A 222 13.67 -15.98 -14.71
CA ASN A 222 15.03 -15.53 -14.91
C ASN A 222 15.02 -14.08 -15.38
N PHE A 223 16.02 -13.32 -14.99
CA PHE A 223 16.27 -11.98 -15.51
C PHE A 223 17.76 -11.80 -15.75
N ASN A 224 18.11 -10.88 -16.63
CA ASN A 224 19.48 -10.65 -17.07
C ASN A 224 19.79 -9.15 -17.11
N TYR A 225 21.07 -8.85 -16.98
CA TYR A 225 21.65 -7.54 -17.27
C TYR A 225 22.73 -7.68 -18.32
N ASP A 226 22.68 -6.81 -19.32
CA ASP A 226 23.77 -6.64 -20.27
C ASP A 226 24.78 -5.66 -19.69
N LEU A 227 25.99 -6.16 -19.40
CA LEU A 227 27.04 -5.35 -18.77
C LEU A 227 27.93 -4.74 -19.85
N ASN A 228 28.03 -3.41 -19.85
CA ASN A 228 28.95 -2.67 -20.70
C ASN A 228 30.22 -2.32 -19.89
N PRO A 229 31.44 -2.72 -20.29
CA PRO A 229 32.67 -2.38 -19.59
C PRO A 229 32.92 -0.88 -19.39
N GLU A 230 32.29 -0.03 -20.21
CA GLU A 230 32.37 1.43 -20.08
C GLU A 230 31.41 2.02 -19.02
N SER A 231 30.55 1.18 -18.44
CA SER A 231 29.61 1.55 -17.38
C SER A 231 29.94 0.82 -16.07
N TYR A 232 29.45 1.36 -14.97
CA TYR A 232 29.67 0.82 -13.62
C TYR A 232 28.37 0.50 -12.87
N GLN A 233 27.21 0.71 -13.52
CA GLN A 233 25.91 0.56 -12.90
C GLN A 233 24.84 0.05 -13.87
N THR A 234 23.81 -0.57 -13.31
CA THR A 234 22.54 -0.86 -13.99
C THR A 234 21.40 -0.08 -13.35
N GLU A 235 20.28 0.00 -14.05
CA GLU A 235 19.03 0.46 -13.46
C GLU A 235 18.46 -0.59 -12.49
N TYR A 236 17.59 -0.12 -11.60
CA TYR A 236 16.80 -0.99 -10.74
C TYR A 236 15.78 -1.77 -11.57
N ILE A 237 15.62 -3.04 -11.24
CA ILE A 237 14.49 -3.84 -11.71
C ILE A 237 13.72 -4.36 -10.50
N SER A 238 12.39 -4.46 -10.66
CA SER A 238 11.55 -5.22 -9.75
C SER A 238 11.65 -6.70 -10.12
N ALA A 239 12.10 -7.53 -9.19
CA ALA A 239 12.24 -8.98 -9.36
C ALA A 239 11.26 -9.70 -8.44
N GLU A 240 10.80 -10.89 -8.83
CA GLU A 240 10.00 -11.70 -7.91
C GLU A 240 10.87 -12.30 -6.80
N PRO A 241 10.35 -12.45 -5.56
CA PRO A 241 11.13 -12.98 -4.44
C PRO A 241 11.43 -14.47 -4.65
N ALA A 242 12.71 -14.82 -4.73
CA ALA A 242 13.20 -16.19 -4.86
C ALA A 242 14.69 -16.27 -4.52
N SER A 243 15.22 -17.49 -4.49
CA SER A 243 16.66 -17.73 -4.56
C SER A 243 17.09 -17.88 -6.02
N PHE A 244 18.11 -17.12 -6.41
CA PHE A 244 18.65 -17.08 -7.75
C PHE A 244 20.10 -17.53 -7.73
N THR A 245 20.48 -18.42 -8.64
CA THR A 245 21.87 -18.68 -8.99
C THR A 245 22.33 -17.63 -10.00
N VAL A 246 23.36 -16.86 -9.63
CA VAL A 246 23.91 -15.79 -10.47
C VAL A 246 25.02 -16.34 -11.35
N MET A 247 24.99 -16.03 -12.65
CA MET A 247 26.00 -16.45 -13.61
C MET A 247 26.50 -15.26 -14.43
N LEU A 248 27.81 -15.13 -14.57
CA LEU A 248 28.44 -14.19 -15.49
C LEU A 248 28.94 -14.98 -16.70
N GLY A 249 28.27 -14.83 -17.85
CA GLY A 249 28.49 -15.71 -18.99
C GLY A 249 28.22 -17.18 -18.61
N ASN A 250 29.27 -18.00 -18.59
CA ASN A 250 29.19 -19.43 -18.21
C ASN A 250 29.67 -19.72 -16.77
N ASN A 251 30.18 -18.71 -16.06
CA ASN A 251 30.74 -18.89 -14.71
C ASN A 251 29.66 -18.63 -13.66
N SER A 252 29.47 -19.57 -12.73
CA SER A 252 28.56 -19.40 -11.59
C SER A 252 29.23 -18.59 -10.48
N LEU A 253 28.57 -17.54 -10.01
CA LEU A 253 29.01 -16.63 -8.96
C LEU A 253 28.37 -16.91 -7.60
N GLY A 254 27.52 -17.94 -7.52
CA GLY A 254 26.84 -18.37 -6.29
C GLY A 254 25.35 -18.00 -6.24
N GLN A 255 24.74 -18.24 -5.09
CA GLN A 255 23.31 -18.03 -4.87
C GLN A 255 23.04 -16.73 -4.12
N VAL A 256 21.98 -16.04 -4.52
CA VAL A 256 21.46 -14.84 -3.88
C VAL A 256 19.99 -15.02 -3.56
N ASN A 257 19.55 -14.52 -2.41
CA ASN A 257 18.15 -14.61 -1.99
C ASN A 257 17.54 -13.20 -2.00
N LEU A 258 16.50 -13.02 -2.80
CA LEU A 258 15.74 -11.77 -2.86
C LEU A 258 14.42 -11.96 -2.10
N GLN A 259 14.25 -11.18 -1.03
CA GLN A 259 13.06 -11.20 -0.18
C GLN A 259 12.17 -9.98 -0.41
N LEU A 260 10.86 -10.15 -0.23
CA LEU A 260 9.84 -9.09 -0.39
C LEU A 260 10.22 -7.79 0.31
N GLY A 261 10.02 -6.67 -0.38
CA GLY A 261 10.33 -5.32 0.11
C GLY A 261 11.81 -5.04 0.35
N GLY A 262 12.74 -5.93 0.00
CA GLY A 262 14.17 -5.65 0.12
C GLY A 262 14.67 -4.84 -1.07
N VAL A 263 15.53 -3.86 -0.81
CA VAL A 263 16.27 -3.12 -1.84
C VAL A 263 17.72 -3.56 -1.79
N TYR A 264 18.21 -4.11 -2.89
CA TYR A 264 19.52 -4.73 -2.97
C TYR A 264 20.40 -4.06 -4.02
N THR A 265 21.70 -4.05 -3.74
CA THR A 265 22.75 -3.73 -4.72
C THR A 265 23.68 -4.92 -4.79
N TYR A 266 23.82 -5.51 -5.97
CA TYR A 266 24.78 -6.58 -6.23
C TYR A 266 26.09 -5.96 -6.69
N ILE A 267 27.17 -6.15 -5.91
CA ILE A 267 28.52 -5.75 -6.32
C ILE A 267 29.14 -6.89 -7.10
N LEU A 268 29.72 -6.56 -8.27
CA LEU A 268 30.48 -7.47 -9.11
C LEU A 268 31.84 -6.85 -9.46
N ASN A 269 32.92 -7.60 -9.28
CA ASN A 269 34.26 -7.17 -9.66
C ASN A 269 35.00 -8.32 -10.33
N GLU A 270 35.33 -8.16 -11.60
CA GLU A 270 36.01 -9.16 -12.41
C GLU A 270 37.51 -8.85 -12.54
N GLU A 271 38.35 -9.66 -11.91
CA GLU A 271 39.81 -9.65 -12.07
C GLU A 271 40.23 -10.65 -13.13
N THR A 272 41.46 -10.50 -13.65
CA THR A 272 42.02 -11.40 -14.66
C THR A 272 42.09 -12.86 -14.20
N ALA A 273 42.14 -13.10 -12.89
CA ALA A 273 42.21 -14.43 -12.29
C ALA A 273 40.95 -14.84 -11.51
N THR A 274 40.19 -13.89 -10.94
CA THR A 274 39.03 -14.20 -10.08
C THR A 274 37.89 -13.22 -10.29
N THR A 275 36.65 -13.71 -10.24
CA THR A 275 35.47 -12.85 -10.20
C THR A 275 34.90 -12.90 -8.81
N THR A 276 34.80 -11.75 -8.16
CA THR A 276 34.20 -11.62 -6.83
C THR A 276 32.87 -10.90 -6.93
N ALA A 277 31.88 -11.37 -6.18
CA ALA A 277 30.57 -10.76 -6.19
C ALA A 277 29.87 -10.96 -4.85
N LYS A 278 29.02 -9.99 -4.48
CA LYS A 278 28.25 -10.05 -3.23
C LYS A 278 26.98 -9.21 -3.31
N LEU A 279 25.90 -9.78 -2.80
CA LEU A 279 24.64 -9.05 -2.60
C LEU A 279 24.72 -8.21 -1.33
N ILE A 280 24.41 -6.93 -1.43
CA ILE A 280 24.33 -6.00 -0.31
C ILE A 280 22.89 -5.52 -0.17
N THR A 281 22.35 -5.63 1.04
CA THR A 281 21.05 -5.08 1.39
C THR A 281 21.20 -3.59 1.71
N VAL A 282 20.53 -2.74 0.93
CA VAL A 282 20.44 -1.29 1.16
C VAL A 282 19.29 -0.99 2.13
N THR A 283 18.13 -1.57 1.85
CA THR A 283 16.93 -1.47 2.68
C THR A 283 16.45 -2.86 3.06
N SER A 284 16.21 -3.06 4.35
CA SER A 284 15.84 -4.34 4.94
C SER A 284 14.52 -4.89 4.37
N PRO A 285 14.43 -6.20 4.08
CA PRO A 285 13.20 -6.82 3.60
C PRO A 285 12.08 -6.82 4.65
N ASN A 286 10.87 -7.15 4.22
CA ASN A 286 9.68 -7.20 5.08
C ASN A 286 9.78 -8.38 6.08
N THR A 287 9.60 -8.10 7.36
CA THR A 287 9.75 -9.09 8.45
C THR A 287 8.41 -9.67 8.94
N MET A 288 7.36 -8.85 9.00
CA MET A 288 6.04 -9.24 9.49
C MET A 288 5.21 -9.92 8.40
N HIS A 289 4.59 -11.05 8.72
CA HIS A 289 3.71 -11.75 7.78
C HIS A 289 2.36 -11.03 7.62
N MET A 290 1.87 -10.92 6.39
CA MET A 290 0.58 -10.33 6.01
C MET A 290 -0.65 -10.92 6.74
N LEU A 291 -0.56 -12.14 7.30
CA LEU A 291 -1.65 -12.75 8.08
C LEU A 291 -1.97 -11.99 9.37
N TRP A 292 -1.04 -11.16 9.88
CA TRP A 292 -1.31 -10.25 11.00
C TRP A 292 -2.35 -9.17 10.68
N LEU A 293 -2.76 -9.02 9.41
CA LEU A 293 -3.89 -8.19 9.03
C LEU A 293 -5.24 -8.87 9.32
N ILE A 294 -5.29 -10.20 9.48
CA ILE A 294 -6.56 -10.91 9.69
C ILE A 294 -7.29 -10.46 10.97
N PRO A 295 -6.64 -10.37 12.16
CA PRO A 295 -7.30 -9.91 13.37
C PRO A 295 -7.94 -8.52 13.25
N GLN A 296 -7.25 -7.57 12.64
CA GLN A 296 -7.81 -6.22 12.41
C GLN A 296 -8.94 -6.23 11.39
N TYR A 297 -8.87 -7.05 10.32
CA TYR A 297 -9.98 -7.21 9.38
C TYR A 297 -11.21 -7.78 10.09
N VAL A 298 -11.04 -8.82 10.91
CA VAL A 298 -12.14 -9.41 11.68
C VAL A 298 -12.82 -8.36 12.56
N ILE A 299 -12.06 -7.61 13.35
CA ILE A 299 -12.64 -6.59 14.24
C ILE A 299 -13.30 -5.46 13.44
N MET A 300 -12.66 -5.02 12.34
CA MET A 300 -13.23 -3.99 11.49
C MET A 300 -14.55 -4.45 10.86
N THR A 301 -14.61 -5.68 10.34
CA THR A 301 -15.82 -6.22 9.72
C THR A 301 -16.92 -6.43 10.76
N MET A 302 -16.59 -6.87 11.98
CA MET A 302 -17.57 -6.88 13.09
C MET A 302 -18.14 -5.48 13.35
N GLY A 303 -17.27 -4.46 13.37
CA GLY A 303 -17.69 -3.06 13.49
C GLY A 303 -18.57 -2.61 12.32
N GLU A 304 -18.23 -3.00 11.09
CA GLU A 304 -18.99 -2.69 9.88
C GLU A 304 -20.40 -3.30 9.91
N VAL A 305 -20.53 -4.57 10.33
CA VAL A 305 -21.84 -5.22 10.48
C VAL A 305 -22.69 -4.50 11.54
N MET A 306 -22.10 -4.12 12.67
CA MET A 306 -22.82 -3.44 13.75
C MET A 306 -23.15 -1.97 13.46
N PHE A 307 -22.34 -1.29 12.64
CA PHE A 307 -22.52 0.13 12.32
C PHE A 307 -23.22 0.35 10.98
N SER A 308 -22.67 -0.17 9.89
CA SER A 308 -23.13 0.10 8.53
C SER A 308 -24.42 -0.65 8.22
N ILE A 309 -24.47 -1.97 8.45
CA ILE A 309 -25.66 -2.77 8.14
C ILE A 309 -26.83 -2.37 9.04
N THR A 310 -26.62 -2.31 10.36
CA THR A 310 -27.64 -1.85 11.31
C THR A 310 -28.03 -0.39 11.08
N GLY A 311 -27.09 0.49 10.69
CA GLY A 311 -27.37 1.89 10.39
C GLY A 311 -28.25 2.07 9.17
N LEU A 312 -27.99 1.31 8.10
CA LEU A 312 -28.83 1.28 6.92
C LEU A 312 -30.23 0.74 7.25
N GLU A 313 -30.33 -0.38 7.96
CA GLU A 313 -31.61 -0.94 8.41
C GLU A 313 -32.40 0.06 9.28
N PHE A 314 -31.73 0.72 10.21
CA PHE A 314 -32.31 1.76 11.05
C PHE A 314 -32.81 2.96 10.21
N ALA A 315 -32.02 3.43 9.25
CA ALA A 315 -32.44 4.49 8.33
C ALA A 315 -33.68 4.08 7.52
N PHE A 316 -33.74 2.84 7.02
CA PHE A 316 -34.89 2.33 6.26
C PHE A 316 -36.17 2.18 7.08
N THR A 317 -36.04 1.80 8.36
CA THR A 317 -37.19 1.59 9.26
C THR A 317 -37.74 2.89 9.84
N GLN A 318 -36.89 3.90 10.04
CA GLN A 318 -37.29 5.19 10.62
C GLN A 318 -37.65 6.25 9.56
N ALA A 319 -37.34 6.02 8.29
CA ALA A 319 -37.62 6.96 7.21
C ALA A 319 -39.02 6.81 6.59
N PRO A 320 -39.67 7.94 6.20
CA PRO A 320 -40.88 7.88 5.39
C PRO A 320 -40.61 7.28 4.01
N VAL A 321 -41.59 6.57 3.45
CA VAL A 321 -41.46 5.76 2.23
C VAL A 321 -40.90 6.54 1.04
N SER A 322 -41.25 7.82 0.90
CA SER A 322 -40.79 8.70 -0.17
C SER A 322 -39.33 9.17 -0.04
N MET A 323 -38.70 9.04 1.13
CA MET A 323 -37.35 9.57 1.40
C MET A 323 -36.27 8.50 1.54
N LYS A 324 -36.61 7.21 1.48
CA LYS A 324 -35.67 6.09 1.64
C LYS A 324 -34.45 6.20 0.72
N SER A 325 -34.67 6.46 -0.57
CA SER A 325 -33.57 6.62 -1.54
C SER A 325 -32.72 7.87 -1.29
N VAL A 326 -33.33 8.97 -0.85
CA VAL A 326 -32.62 10.23 -0.54
C VAL A 326 -31.70 10.04 0.66
N LEU A 327 -32.15 9.32 1.70
CA LEU A 327 -31.31 8.99 2.86
C LEU A 327 -30.15 8.07 2.48
N GLN A 328 -30.38 7.09 1.59
CA GLN A 328 -29.30 6.24 1.08
C GLN A 328 -28.25 7.05 0.31
N SER A 329 -28.68 7.97 -0.55
CA SER A 329 -27.76 8.90 -1.23
C SER A 329 -27.02 9.79 -0.24
N GLY A 330 -27.69 10.26 0.82
CA GLY A 330 -27.07 11.00 1.90
C GLY A 330 -25.99 10.19 2.62
N TRP A 331 -26.22 8.90 2.87
CA TRP A 331 -25.21 7.99 3.44
C TRP A 331 -24.00 7.83 2.52
N LEU A 332 -24.20 7.63 1.22
CA LEU A 332 -23.08 7.55 0.27
C LEU A 332 -22.30 8.88 0.20
N LEU A 333 -22.97 10.02 0.36
CA LEU A 333 -22.32 11.32 0.41
C LEU A 333 -21.43 11.47 1.65
N THR A 334 -21.85 10.99 2.83
CA THR A 334 -21.00 11.02 4.03
C THR A 334 -19.78 10.11 3.87
N VAL A 335 -19.92 8.95 3.23
CA VAL A 335 -18.79 8.08 2.87
C VAL A 335 -17.81 8.80 1.94
N ALA A 336 -18.32 9.50 0.91
CA ALA A 336 -17.47 10.27 0.00
C ALA A 336 -16.71 11.39 0.73
N PHE A 337 -17.37 12.12 1.63
CA PHE A 337 -16.72 13.12 2.46
C PHE A 337 -15.65 12.52 3.38
N GLY A 338 -15.94 11.38 4.01
CA GLY A 338 -14.96 10.65 4.84
C GLY A 338 -13.71 10.24 4.05
N ASN A 339 -13.89 9.71 2.83
CA ASN A 339 -12.77 9.38 1.95
C ASN A 339 -11.92 10.61 1.59
N LEU A 340 -12.57 11.75 1.35
CA LEU A 340 -11.88 13.02 1.06
C LEU A 340 -11.04 13.49 2.25
N VAL A 341 -11.56 13.40 3.48
CA VAL A 341 -10.80 13.73 4.70
C VAL A 341 -9.55 12.85 4.83
N VAL A 342 -9.67 11.55 4.58
CA VAL A 342 -8.52 10.62 4.62
C VAL A 342 -7.44 11.00 3.61
N ILE A 343 -7.83 11.39 2.39
CA ILE A 343 -6.87 11.81 1.35
C ILE A 343 -6.17 13.11 1.75
N ILE A 344 -6.91 14.11 2.25
CA ILE A 344 -6.31 15.38 2.68
C ILE A 344 -5.28 15.14 3.78
N ILE A 345 -5.60 14.32 4.78
CA ILE A 345 -4.67 14.01 5.87
C ILE A 345 -3.42 13.28 5.34
N ALA A 346 -3.60 12.37 4.39
CA ALA A 346 -2.49 11.64 3.75
C ALA A 346 -1.53 12.56 2.99
N GLU A 347 -2.07 13.45 2.17
CA GLU A 347 -1.27 14.34 1.31
C GLU A 347 -0.63 15.48 2.09
N ALA A 348 -1.22 15.88 3.21
CA ALA A 348 -0.69 16.96 4.04
C ALA A 348 0.61 16.58 4.78
N LYS A 349 1.01 15.30 4.80
CA LYS A 349 2.23 14.80 5.46
C LYS A 349 2.43 15.37 6.87
N PHE A 350 1.35 15.45 7.65
CA PHE A 350 1.37 16.02 9.00
C PHE A 350 2.22 15.19 9.98
N PHE A 351 2.41 13.90 9.71
CA PHE A 351 3.18 12.99 10.55
C PHE A 351 4.26 12.31 9.72
N ASP A 352 5.46 12.22 10.28
CA ASP A 352 6.58 11.49 9.66
C ASP A 352 6.40 9.96 9.74
N SER A 353 5.52 9.50 10.64
CA SER A 353 5.24 8.09 10.90
C SER A 353 3.79 7.76 10.55
N GLN A 354 3.61 6.67 9.79
CA GLN A 354 2.29 6.18 9.41
C GLN A 354 1.52 5.58 10.60
N ALA A 355 2.21 5.10 11.64
CA ALA A 355 1.55 4.62 12.86
C ALA A 355 0.79 5.77 13.55
N ASN A 356 1.36 6.97 13.57
CA ASN A 356 0.71 8.16 14.14
C ASN A 356 -0.55 8.56 13.38
N GLU A 357 -0.57 8.39 12.05
CA GLU A 357 -1.80 8.59 11.26
C GLU A 357 -2.91 7.61 11.68
N PHE A 358 -2.59 6.33 11.88
CA PHE A 358 -3.56 5.34 12.36
C PHE A 358 -4.07 5.66 13.77
N PHE A 359 -3.20 6.13 14.68
CA PHE A 359 -3.64 6.60 16.00
C PHE A 359 -4.54 7.84 15.91
N LEU A 360 -4.25 8.78 15.00
CA LEU A 360 -5.13 9.92 14.75
C LEU A 360 -6.52 9.44 14.29
N PHE A 361 -6.59 8.52 13.34
CA PHE A 361 -7.86 7.96 12.86
C PHE A 361 -8.62 7.25 13.98
N ALA A 362 -7.94 6.49 14.83
CA ALA A 362 -8.57 5.88 16.01
C ALA A 362 -9.13 6.94 16.98
N GLY A 363 -8.38 8.01 17.24
CA GLY A 363 -8.83 9.12 18.09
C GLY A 363 -10.03 9.86 17.53
N LEU A 364 -10.02 10.17 16.23
CA LEU A 364 -11.15 10.80 15.53
C LEU A 364 -12.39 9.91 15.58
N MET A 365 -12.24 8.61 15.36
CA MET A 365 -13.33 7.64 15.46
C MET A 365 -13.94 7.58 16.86
N LEU A 366 -13.12 7.56 17.91
CA LEU A 366 -13.61 7.57 19.29
C LEU A 366 -14.36 8.86 19.64
N LEU A 367 -13.84 10.01 19.18
CA LEU A 367 -14.49 11.30 19.38
C LEU A 367 -15.85 11.36 18.66
N ASP A 368 -15.90 10.91 17.41
CA ASP A 368 -17.13 10.83 16.63
C ASP A 368 -18.15 9.90 17.30
N MET A 369 -17.71 8.73 17.77
CA MET A 369 -18.59 7.80 18.49
C MET A 369 -19.08 8.35 19.83
N ALA A 370 -18.28 9.16 20.53
CA ALA A 370 -18.73 9.84 21.74
C ALA A 370 -19.84 10.86 21.44
N LEU A 371 -19.67 11.66 20.38
CA LEU A 371 -20.69 12.60 19.91
C LEU A 371 -21.96 11.87 19.46
N PHE A 372 -21.81 10.80 18.67
CA PHE A 372 -22.91 9.97 18.20
C PHE A 372 -23.68 9.35 19.37
N CYS A 373 -22.99 8.77 20.36
CA CYS A 373 -23.63 8.22 21.54
C CYS A 373 -24.37 9.30 22.34
N TRP A 374 -23.79 10.50 22.46
CA TRP A 374 -24.44 11.64 23.11
C TRP A 374 -25.74 12.06 22.41
N MET A 375 -25.74 12.12 21.08
CA MET A 375 -26.95 12.41 20.29
C MET A 375 -27.97 11.26 20.39
N ALA A 376 -27.50 10.01 20.29
CA ALA A 376 -28.33 8.81 20.34
C ALA A 376 -29.09 8.65 21.66
N MET A 377 -28.51 9.10 22.78
CA MET A 377 -29.20 9.09 24.08
C MET A 377 -30.50 9.91 24.08
N LYS A 378 -30.58 10.97 23.27
CA LYS A 378 -31.76 11.84 23.17
C LYS A 378 -32.71 11.45 22.04
N TYR A 379 -32.41 10.39 21.29
CA TYR A 379 -33.21 9.99 20.13
C TYR A 379 -34.50 9.29 20.58
N LYS A 380 -35.63 9.75 20.03
CA LYS A 380 -36.94 9.12 20.22
C LYS A 380 -37.26 8.28 18.98
N TYR A 381 -37.42 6.97 19.19
CA TYR A 381 -37.76 6.03 18.12
C TYR A 381 -39.19 6.26 17.64
N VAL A 382 -39.35 6.21 16.32
CA VAL A 382 -40.66 6.10 15.69
C VAL A 382 -41.06 4.62 15.74
N GLU A 383 -42.16 4.34 16.45
CA GLU A 383 -42.78 3.02 16.44
C GLU A 383 -43.52 2.86 15.11
N THR A 384 -42.97 2.05 14.22
CA THR A 384 -43.67 1.61 13.02
C THR A 384 -44.61 0.49 13.46
N PRO A 385 -45.95 0.64 13.34
CA PRO A 385 -46.85 -0.47 13.63
C PRO A 385 -46.46 -1.65 12.72
N GLU A 386 -46.34 -2.85 13.31
CA GLU A 386 -46.17 -4.09 12.55
C GLU A 386 -47.29 -4.13 11.50
N GLU A 387 -46.92 -4.26 10.22
CA GLU A 387 -47.90 -4.59 9.17
C GLU A 387 -48.39 -6.02 9.41
N ASP A 388 -49.34 -6.16 10.34
CA ASP A 388 -50.17 -7.34 10.47
C ASP A 388 -50.95 -7.53 9.16
N ASN A 389 -50.55 -8.53 8.37
CA ASN A 389 -51.41 -9.32 7.48
C ASN A 389 -52.55 -8.57 6.74
N ALA A 390 -52.24 -7.54 5.94
CA ALA A 390 -53.18 -6.95 4.98
C ALA A 390 -52.88 -7.36 3.52
N GLY A 391 -52.24 -8.52 3.33
CA GLY A 391 -51.89 -9.09 2.01
C GLY A 391 -52.75 -10.28 1.55
N ALA A 392 -53.89 -10.55 2.20
CA ALA A 392 -54.82 -11.59 1.77
C ALA A 392 -56.25 -11.05 1.72
N ASN A 393 -56.84 -11.06 0.52
CA ASN A 393 -58.19 -10.59 0.14
C ASN A 393 -58.26 -9.22 -0.53
N LEU A 394 -57.54 -9.04 -1.63
CA LEU A 394 -58.11 -8.30 -2.77
C LEU A 394 -59.02 -9.28 -3.53
N PRO A 395 -60.35 -9.06 -3.62
CA PRO A 395 -61.20 -9.87 -4.49
C PRO A 395 -60.78 -9.63 -5.93
N LEU A 396 -60.30 -10.69 -6.60
CA LEU A 396 -60.18 -10.73 -8.04
C LEU A 396 -61.59 -10.69 -8.65
N GLU A 397 -62.07 -9.52 -9.05
CA GLU A 397 -63.23 -9.43 -9.95
C GLU A 397 -62.80 -9.78 -11.37
N ALA A 398 -63.16 -10.99 -11.80
CA ALA A 398 -63.12 -11.42 -13.20
C ALA A 398 -64.23 -10.72 -14.02
N PRO A 399 -64.02 -10.44 -15.32
CA PRO A 399 -64.99 -9.71 -16.12
C PRO A 399 -66.19 -10.60 -16.46
N LYS A 400 -67.38 -10.28 -15.94
CA LYS A 400 -68.65 -10.85 -16.41
C LYS A 400 -69.21 -10.00 -17.54
N ASN A 401 -69.13 -10.55 -18.74
CA ASN A 401 -69.86 -10.07 -19.90
C ASN A 401 -71.35 -10.44 -19.74
N LYS A 402 -72.27 -9.46 -19.73
CA LYS A 402 -73.69 -9.68 -20.04
C LYS A 402 -74.36 -8.40 -20.57
N SER A 403 -74.67 -8.48 -21.86
CA SER A 403 -75.65 -7.69 -22.61
C SER A 403 -76.94 -7.43 -21.81
N ARG A 404 -77.52 -6.22 -21.94
CA ARG A 404 -78.74 -5.96 -22.73
C ARG A 404 -79.49 -4.69 -22.27
N ASN A 405 -79.70 -3.79 -23.24
CA ASN A 405 -80.80 -2.82 -23.42
C ASN A 405 -81.07 -1.72 -22.37
N GLY A 406 -80.99 -0.48 -22.85
CA GLY A 406 -82.21 0.30 -23.06
C GLY A 406 -82.22 1.72 -22.49
N SER A 407 -82.32 2.69 -23.41
CA SER A 407 -82.86 4.05 -23.26
C SER A 407 -82.08 5.04 -22.37
N THR A 408 -81.98 6.34 -22.62
CA THR A 408 -82.21 7.28 -23.73
C THR A 408 -81.61 8.60 -23.22
N SER A 409 -81.30 9.54 -24.11
CA SER A 409 -81.02 10.98 -23.88
C SER A 409 -79.62 11.40 -23.39
N GLN A 410 -78.78 11.74 -24.37
CA GLN A 410 -78.07 13.04 -24.44
C GLN A 410 -79.11 14.18 -24.64
N PRO A 411 -78.77 15.50 -24.59
CA PRO A 411 -77.44 16.11 -24.78
C PRO A 411 -77.14 17.36 -23.92
N LEU A 412 -75.92 17.90 -24.09
CA LEU A 412 -75.54 19.32 -24.27
C LEU A 412 -74.06 19.46 -23.86
N ASN A 413 -73.20 20.30 -24.43
CA ASN A 413 -72.92 20.85 -25.76
C ASN A 413 -71.65 21.71 -25.58
N SER A 414 -71.10 22.23 -26.68
CA SER A 414 -69.97 23.19 -26.81
C SER A 414 -68.58 22.62 -26.48
N GLU A 415 -67.78 22.27 -27.48
CA GLU A 415 -66.98 23.17 -28.36
C GLU A 415 -65.86 23.87 -27.59
N ASP A 416 -64.60 23.53 -27.87
CA ASP A 416 -63.78 24.41 -28.71
C ASP A 416 -62.56 23.66 -29.32
N LYS A 417 -62.12 24.19 -30.46
CA LYS A 417 -61.23 23.66 -31.49
C LYS A 417 -59.74 23.92 -31.21
N GLY A 418 -58.91 23.07 -31.82
CA GLY A 418 -57.64 23.46 -32.46
C GLY A 418 -56.38 22.95 -31.76
N ARG A 419 -55.28 22.66 -32.44
CA ARG A 419 -54.97 22.60 -33.88
C ARG A 419 -53.63 21.86 -34.00
N ASN A 420 -53.59 20.91 -34.94
CA ASN A 420 -52.46 20.28 -35.64
C ASN A 420 -51.02 20.77 -35.38
N GLY A 421 -50.12 19.80 -35.23
CA GLY A 421 -48.77 19.82 -35.81
C GLY A 421 -47.82 18.83 -35.13
N VAL A 422 -47.44 17.73 -35.81
CA VAL A 422 -46.05 17.46 -36.33
C VAL A 422 -45.08 17.10 -35.17
N GLU A 423 -44.36 15.98 -35.08
CA GLU A 423 -43.80 15.04 -36.06
C GLU A 423 -43.42 13.75 -35.32
N ASN A 424 -43.54 12.62 -36.01
CA ASN A 424 -43.00 11.33 -35.60
C ASN A 424 -41.73 11.11 -36.41
N LYS A 425 -40.56 10.86 -35.79
CA LYS A 425 -39.46 10.16 -36.46
C LYS A 425 -38.47 9.53 -35.48
N SER A 426 -38.59 8.21 -35.43
CA SER A 426 -37.59 7.18 -35.14
C SER A 426 -36.22 7.38 -35.78
N PHE A 427 -35.15 6.99 -35.08
CA PHE A 427 -34.01 6.19 -35.61
C PHE A 427 -33.14 5.72 -34.42
N ASN A 428 -33.11 4.41 -34.12
CA ASN A 428 -32.01 3.44 -34.38
C ASN A 428 -30.62 3.91 -33.90
N ARG A 429 -30.03 3.30 -32.87
CA ARG A 429 -29.34 1.98 -32.78
C ARG A 429 -27.96 1.96 -33.45
N ASP A 430 -27.00 1.54 -32.62
CA ASP A 430 -25.66 0.99 -32.88
C ASP A 430 -24.54 2.01 -33.20
N GLU A 431 -23.71 2.31 -32.20
CA GLU A 431 -22.35 1.75 -32.01
C GLU A 431 -21.92 1.82 -30.53
#